data_AF-A0A0C3E9X7-F1
#
_entry.id   AF-A0A0C3E9X7-F1
#
_cell.length_a   1.000
_cell.length_b   1.000
_cell.length_c   1.000
_cell.angle_alpha   90.00
_cell.angle_beta   90.00
_cell.angle_gamma   90.00
#
_symmetry.space_group_name_H-M   'P 1'
#
loop_
_entity.id
_entity.type
_entity.pdbx_description
1 polymer ?
#
loop_
_entity_poly.entity_id
_entity_poly.type
_entity_poly.pdbx_seq_one_letter_code
_entity_poly.pdbx_strand_id
1 'polypeptide(L)'
;MARAHRLAAYASGFVILYFLALFAIVPIPLIDANIAEQILPIIPWWLLVSFGSYSLWSLGWGLFTFRDCPEAYHELLKEINEAKNDLRGRGITVD
;
A
#
# COMPACT_ATOMS: atom_id res chain seq x y z
N MET A 1 -9.04 -14.88 -9.53
CA MET A 1 -10.51 -14.78 -9.35
C MET A 1 -10.98 -15.13 -7.94
N ALA A 2 -10.69 -16.31 -7.37
CA ALA A 2 -11.23 -16.73 -6.07
C ALA A 2 -10.87 -15.83 -4.87
N ARG A 3 -9.66 -15.25 -4.83
CA ARG A 3 -9.22 -14.38 -3.72
C ARG A 3 -10.02 -13.07 -3.62
N ALA A 4 -10.30 -12.44 -4.76
CA ALA A 4 -11.08 -11.21 -4.83
C ALA A 4 -12.53 -11.42 -4.35
N HIS A 5 -13.15 -12.53 -4.73
CA HIS A 5 -14.51 -12.88 -4.30
C HIS A 5 -14.60 -13.10 -2.79
N ARG A 6 -13.61 -13.77 -2.17
CA ARG A 6 -13.57 -13.93 -0.71
C ARG A 6 -13.44 -12.59 0.00
N LEU A 7 -12.55 -11.72 -0.48
CA LEU A 7 -12.38 -10.39 0.08
C LEU A 7 -13.67 -9.56 -0.04
N ALA A 8 -14.30 -9.60 -1.21
CA ALA A 8 -15.58 -8.94 -1.43
C ALA A 8 -16.67 -9.47 -0.49
N ALA A 9 -16.76 -10.79 -0.28
CA ALA A 9 -17.72 -11.41 0.63
C ALA A 9 -17.51 -10.97 2.09
N TYR A 10 -16.26 -10.95 2.56
CA TYR A 10 -15.96 -10.45 3.91
C TYR A 10 -16.27 -8.96 4.03
N ALA A 11 -15.85 -8.15 3.06
CA ALA A 11 -16.12 -6.72 3.05
C ALA A 11 -17.63 -6.42 3.06
N SER A 12 -18.42 -7.12 2.25
CA SER A 12 -19.88 -6.98 2.25
C SER A 12 -20.48 -7.37 3.59
N GLY A 13 -19.98 -8.43 4.25
CA GLY A 13 -20.44 -8.83 5.57
C GLY A 13 -20.19 -7.74 6.63
N PHE A 14 -18.99 -7.15 6.64
CA PHE A 14 -18.66 -6.05 7.54
C PHE A 14 -19.49 -4.79 7.28
N VAL A 15 -19.74 -4.45 6.01
CA VAL A 15 -20.57 -3.30 5.63
C VAL A 15 -22.02 -3.50 6.08
N ILE A 16 -22.59 -4.68 5.85
CA ILE A 16 -23.94 -5.02 6.30
C ILE A 16 -24.03 -4.91 7.83
N LEU A 17 -23.07 -5.49 8.56
CA LEU A 17 -23.04 -5.41 10.02
C LEU A 17 -22.95 -3.96 10.52
N TYR A 18 -22.12 -3.13 9.88
CA TYR A 18 -22.00 -1.72 10.21
C TYR A 18 -23.31 -0.96 10.02
N PHE A 19 -24.02 -1.16 8.91
CA PHE A 19 -25.33 -0.55 8.70
C PHE A 19 -26.38 -1.02 9.71
N LEU A 20 -26.39 -2.30 10.07
CA LEU A 20 -27.28 -2.83 11.11
C LEU A 20 -27.01 -2.18 12.47
N ALA A 21 -25.75 -1.93 12.80
CA ALA A 21 -25.37 -1.19 14.02
C ALA A 21 -25.76 0.30 13.92
N LEU A 22 -25.59 0.92 12.76
CA LEU A 22 -25.91 2.34 12.53
C LEU A 22 -27.41 2.64 12.68
N PHE A 23 -28.29 1.72 12.26
CA PHE A 23 -29.74 1.84 12.44
C PHE A 23 -30.24 1.30 13.80
N ALA A 24 -29.34 1.01 14.75
CA ALA A 24 -29.66 0.47 16.07
C ALA A 24 -30.50 -0.82 16.06
N ILE A 25 -30.47 -1.59 14.96
CA ILE A 25 -31.16 -2.89 14.82
C ILE A 25 -30.46 -3.94 15.69
N VAL A 26 -29.13 -3.81 15.83
CA VAL A 26 -28.30 -4.66 16.71
C VAL A 26 -27.79 -3.79 17.86
N PRO A 27 -28.18 -4.08 19.12
CA PRO A 27 -27.64 -3.36 20.27
C PRO A 27 -26.18 -3.72 20.48
N ILE A 28 -25.34 -2.73 20.81
CA ILE A 28 -23.94 -2.93 21.14
C ILE A 28 -23.84 -3.16 22.65
N PRO A 29 -23.57 -4.38 23.15
CA PRO A 29 -23.78 -4.74 24.55
C PRO A 29 -22.79 -4.13 25.56
N LEU A 30 -21.95 -3.17 25.15
CA LEU A 30 -20.84 -2.61 25.94
C LEU A 30 -20.72 -1.09 25.85
N ILE A 31 -21.61 -0.41 25.10
CA ILE A 31 -21.53 1.04 24.85
C ILE A 31 -22.89 1.66 25.12
N ASP A 32 -22.90 2.81 25.80
CA ASP A 32 -24.11 3.61 26.02
C ASP A 32 -24.69 4.07 24.68
N ALA A 33 -26.02 4.03 24.52
CA ALA A 33 -26.70 4.33 23.26
C ALA A 33 -26.34 5.73 22.73
N ASN A 34 -26.23 6.71 23.64
CA ASN A 34 -25.89 8.10 23.29
C ASN A 34 -24.47 8.23 22.69
N ILE A 35 -23.54 7.41 23.17
CA ILE A 35 -22.15 7.41 22.72
C ILE A 35 -22.05 6.70 21.37
N ALA A 36 -22.77 5.58 21.21
CA ALA A 36 -22.81 4.83 19.95
C ALA A 36 -23.35 5.69 18.79
N GLU A 37 -24.44 6.44 19.02
CA GLU A 37 -25.02 7.33 18.00
C GLU A 37 -24.06 8.42 17.52
N GLN A 38 -23.19 8.91 18.40
CA GLN A 38 -22.19 9.93 18.04
C GLN A 38 -20.97 9.33 17.33
N ILE A 39 -20.52 8.15 17.74
CA ILE A 39 -19.28 7.54 17.22
C ILE A 39 -19.51 6.81 15.90
N LEU A 40 -20.61 6.05 15.76
CA LEU A 40 -20.87 5.19 14.60
C LEU A 40 -20.78 5.94 13.25
N PRO A 41 -21.34 7.15 13.10
CA PRO A 41 -21.24 7.89 11.83
C PRO A 41 -19.81 8.34 11.47
N ILE A 42 -18.92 8.48 12.46
CA ILE A 42 -17.57 9.04 12.27
C ILE A 42 -16.56 7.91 11.96
N ILE A 43 -16.87 6.65 12.27
CA ILE A 43 -15.99 5.49 12.03
C ILE A 43 -15.45 5.42 10.59
N PRO A 44 -16.27 5.59 9.52
CA PRO A 44 -15.77 5.53 8.15
C PRO A 44 -14.70 6.60 7.87
N TRP A 45 -14.86 7.79 8.44
CA TRP A 45 -13.88 8.87 8.31
C TRP A 45 -12.57 8.52 9.02
N TRP A 46 -12.65 8.00 10.24
CA TRP A 46 -11.47 7.54 10.98
C TRP A 46 -10.73 6.42 10.24
N LEU A 47 -11.45 5.47 9.65
CA LEU A 47 -10.86 4.39 8.87
C LEU A 47 -10.09 4.95 7.67
N LEU A 48 -10.65 5.94 6.96
CA LEU A 48 -9.98 6.62 5.85
C LEU A 48 -8.72 7.35 6.30
N VAL A 49 -8.79 8.12 7.39
CA VAL A 49 -7.64 8.86 7.94
C VAL A 49 -6.53 7.91 8.40
N SER A 50 -6.88 6.85 9.15
CA SER A 50 -5.91 5.85 9.62
C SER A 50 -5.26 5.11 8.44
N PHE A 51 -6.05 4.70 7.45
CA PHE A 51 -5.52 4.06 6.25
C PHE A 51 -4.59 4.98 5.45
N GLY A 52 -4.97 6.25 5.29
CA GLY A 52 -4.15 7.27 4.63
C GLY A 52 -2.84 7.50 5.35
N SER A 53 -2.89 7.69 6.68
CA SER A 53 -1.69 7.87 7.52
C SER A 53 -0.75 6.68 7.45
N TYR A 54 -1.27 5.45 7.57
CA TYR A 54 -0.48 4.22 7.44
C TYR A 54 0.16 4.10 6.06
N SER A 55 -0.58 4.40 4.99
CA SER A 55 -0.08 4.32 3.62
C SER A 55 1.03 5.35 3.36
N LEU A 56 0.84 6.60 3.81
CA LEU A 56 1.84 7.66 3.72
C LEU A 56 3.09 7.31 4.52
N TRP A 57 2.94 6.78 5.73
CA TRP A 57 4.07 6.32 6.55
C TRP A 57 4.86 5.22 5.86
N SER A 58 4.17 4.18 5.37
CA SER A 58 4.83 3.06 4.70
C SER A 58 5.57 3.50 3.45
N LEU A 59 4.99 4.40 2.65
CA LEU A 59 5.60 4.91 1.44
C LEU A 59 6.78 5.86 1.75
N GLY A 60 6.57 6.75 2.73
CA GLY A 60 7.59 7.68 3.21
C GLY A 60 8.81 6.95 3.77
N TRP A 61 8.60 5.86 4.51
CA TRP A 61 9.68 5.01 5.02
C TRP A 61 10.48 4.34 3.89
N GLY A 62 9.78 3.86 2.86
CA GLY A 62 10.40 3.29 1.66
C GLY A 62 11.27 4.32 0.91
N LEU A 63 10.78 5.55 0.77
CA LEU A 63 11.53 6.64 0.15
C LEU A 63 12.73 7.06 1.01
N PHE A 64 12.55 7.16 2.32
CA PHE A 64 13.61 7.53 3.25
C PHE A 64 14.74 6.49 3.31
N THR A 65 14.39 5.20 3.12
CA THR A 65 15.34 4.08 3.14
C THR A 65 15.84 3.70 1.74
N PHE A 66 15.47 4.46 0.70
CA PHE A 66 15.94 4.20 -0.65
C PHE A 66 17.45 4.45 -0.69
N ARG A 67 18.24 3.36 -0.65
CA ARG A 67 19.69 3.44 -0.71
C ARG A 67 20.08 3.85 -2.13
N ASP A 68 20.95 4.85 -2.22
CA ASP A 68 21.74 5.02 -3.43
C ASP A 68 22.55 3.73 -3.62
N CYS A 69 22.53 3.18 -4.83
CA CYS A 69 23.30 1.99 -5.21
C CYS A 69 24.53 2.40 -6.04
N PRO A 70 25.58 2.98 -5.42
CA PRO A 70 26.77 3.41 -6.13
C PRO A 70 27.56 2.22 -6.70
N GLU A 71 27.54 1.07 -6.02
CA GLU A 71 28.22 -0.13 -6.52
C GLU A 71 27.60 -0.64 -7.83
N ALA A 72 26.27 -0.73 -7.90
CA ALA A 72 25.57 -1.12 -9.13
C ALA A 72 25.83 -0.13 -10.27
N TYR A 73 25.93 1.17 -9.97
CA TYR A 73 26.33 2.18 -10.95
C TYR A 73 27.74 1.95 -11.50
N HIS A 74 28.71 1.66 -10.64
CA HIS A 74 30.08 1.37 -11.06
C HIS A 74 30.21 0.05 -11.81
N GLU A 75 29.50 -0.99 -11.39
CA GLU A 75 29.44 -2.29 -12.07
C GLU A 75 28.87 -2.15 -13.49
N LEU A 76 27.73 -1.47 -13.64
CA LEU A 76 27.13 -1.17 -14.95
C LEU A 76 28.09 -0.41 -15.88
N LEU A 77 28.81 0.60 -15.35
CA LEU A 77 29.80 1.33 -16.15
C LEU A 77 30.97 0.44 -16.61
N LYS A 78 31.39 -0.51 -15.77
CA LYS A 78 32.43 -1.47 -16.12
C LYS A 78 31.95 -2.39 -17.24
N GLU A 79 30.76 -2.95 -17.12
CA GLU A 79 30.15 -3.81 -18.16
C GLU A 79 30.01 -3.07 -19.50
N ILE A 80 29.59 -1.80 -19.47
CA ILE A 80 29.52 -0.97 -20.68
C ILE A 80 30.89 -0.83 -21.35
N ASN A 81 31.94 -0.58 -20.57
CA ASN A 81 33.29 -0.44 -21.11
C ASN A 81 33.82 -1.76 -21.70
N GLU A 82 33.56 -2.88 -21.03
CA GLU A 82 33.91 -4.21 -21.53
C GLU A 82 33.20 -4.53 -22.84
N ALA A 83 31.89 -4.26 -22.93
CA ALA A 83 31.10 -4.43 -24.14
C ALA A 83 31.59 -3.52 -25.29
N LYS A 84 31.91 -2.24 -25.01
CA LYS A 84 32.50 -1.33 -26.00
C LYS A 84 33.84 -1.87 -26.54
N ASN A 85 34.67 -2.44 -25.66
CA ASN A 85 35.95 -3.01 -26.07
C ASN A 85 35.79 -4.28 -26.91
N ASP A 86 34.84 -5.17 -26.58
CA ASP A 86 34.56 -6.37 -27.40
C ASP A 86 34.07 -5.96 -28.80
N LEU A 87 33.18 -4.96 -28.89
CA LEU A 87 32.68 -4.44 -30.17
C LEU A 87 33.81 -3.80 -31.00
N ARG A 88 34.71 -3.03 -30.37
CA ARG A 88 35.90 -2.49 -31.04
C ARG A 88 36.85 -3.59 -31.52
N GLY A 89 37.02 -4.65 -30.72
CA GLY A 89 37.78 -5.84 -31.11
C GLY A 89 37.19 -6.56 -32.32
N ARG A 90 35.86 -6.48 -32.50
CA ARG A 90 35.13 -6.97 -33.68
C ARG A 90 35.12 -5.99 -34.87
N GLY A 91 35.82 -4.87 -34.79
CA GLY A 91 35.91 -3.87 -35.85
C GLY A 91 34.69 -2.94 -35.96
N ILE A 92 33.82 -2.93 -34.96
CA ILE A 92 32.63 -2.07 -34.90
C ILE A 92 33.00 -0.79 -34.15
N THR A 93 32.83 0.37 -34.78
CA THR A 93 33.11 1.68 -34.16
C THR A 93 32.00 2.02 -33.17
N VAL A 94 32.37 2.23 -31.89
CA VAL A 94 31.45 2.61 -30.82
C VAL A 94 32.04 3.81 -30.08
N ASP A 95 31.30 4.93 -30.04
CA ASP A 95 31.61 6.13 -29.26
C ASP A 95 31.12 5.99 -27.80
#